data_AF-A0A2A2KVZ4-F1
#
_entry.id   AF-A0A2A2KVZ4-F1
#
_cell.length_a   1.000
_cell.length_b   1.000
_cell.length_c   1.000
_cell.angle_alpha   90.00
_cell.angle_beta   90.00
_cell.angle_gamma   90.00
#
_symmetry.space_group_name_H-M   'P 1'
#
loop_
_entity.id
_entity.type
_entity.pdbx_description
1 polymer ?
#
loop_
_entity_poly.entity_id
_entity_poly.type
_entity_poly.pdbx_seq_one_letter_code
_entity_poly.pdbx_strand_id
1 'polypeptide(L)'
;MTYLKFFLFIGAICDDGYTYWNYYCYKGNSSEVLPIEGEAQCQAEGGHEVSIHSQEENDFVLTLFGSSPPPLATIGFLNNGENSGWWDESPWGDYNSTGLNNTANIGYCMAIAYDSQTVEIGQWVSVACTEDYLPFVCKKLAYGTPTAATTTVSQGPCDDCMVDTDPNSSS
;
A
#
# COMPACT_ATOMS: atom_id res chain seq x y z
N MET A 1 -47.54 -3.96 7.03
CA MET A 1 -46.37 -4.75 7.48
C MET A 1 -45.16 -4.21 6.75
N THR A 2 -44.47 -3.25 7.35
CA THR A 2 -43.30 -2.60 6.74
C THR A 2 -42.09 -3.45 7.09
N TYR A 3 -41.45 -4.07 6.11
CA TYR A 3 -40.17 -4.74 6.29
C TYR A 3 -39.12 -3.66 6.56
N LEU A 4 -38.74 -3.51 7.83
CA LEU A 4 -37.57 -2.76 8.21
C LEU A 4 -36.37 -3.53 7.64
N LYS A 5 -35.84 -3.08 6.50
CA LYS A 5 -34.51 -3.50 6.03
C LYS A 5 -33.51 -3.06 7.11
N PHE A 6 -33.20 -3.96 8.02
CA PHE A 6 -32.02 -3.86 8.87
C PHE A 6 -30.83 -3.92 7.91
N PHE A 7 -30.31 -2.76 7.52
CA PHE A 7 -28.93 -2.68 7.08
C PHE A 7 -28.11 -3.01 8.33
N LEU A 8 -27.63 -4.24 8.42
CA LEU A 8 -26.59 -4.60 9.37
C LEU A 8 -25.40 -3.70 9.02
N PHE A 9 -25.21 -2.62 9.78
CA PHE A 9 -23.90 -1.98 9.91
C PHE A 9 -23.03 -3.01 10.64
N ILE A 10 -22.48 -3.95 9.88
CA ILE A 10 -21.37 -4.76 10.36
C ILE A 10 -20.24 -3.74 10.51
N GLY A 11 -19.98 -3.30 11.76
CA GLY A 11 -18.90 -2.37 12.05
C GLY A 11 -17.59 -2.93 11.46
N ALA A 12 -16.66 -2.07 11.07
CA ALA A 12 -15.42 -2.52 10.46
C ALA A 12 -14.69 -3.53 11.36
N ILE A 13 -14.40 -4.72 10.83
CA ILE A 13 -13.77 -5.83 11.58
C ILE A 13 -12.38 -6.09 10.99
N CYS A 14 -11.40 -6.30 11.87
CA CYS A 14 -10.07 -6.80 11.52
C CYS A 14 -9.88 -8.22 12.05
N ASP A 15 -9.08 -9.01 11.35
CA ASP A 15 -8.63 -10.31 11.82
C ASP A 15 -7.74 -10.17 13.07
N ASP A 16 -7.58 -11.27 13.83
CA ASP A 16 -6.71 -11.28 15.00
C ASP A 16 -5.29 -10.79 14.67
N GLY A 17 -4.76 -9.90 15.50
CA GLY A 17 -3.44 -9.30 15.32
C GLY A 17 -3.42 -8.08 14.39
N TYR A 18 -4.52 -7.75 13.72
CA TYR A 18 -4.65 -6.51 12.96
C TYR A 18 -5.32 -5.40 13.78
N THR A 19 -4.84 -4.17 13.60
CA THR A 19 -5.41 -2.96 14.21
C THR A 19 -6.18 -2.17 13.15
N TYR A 20 -7.43 -1.81 13.47
CA TYR A 20 -8.28 -1.02 12.59
C TYR A 20 -7.87 0.46 12.59
N TRP A 21 -7.74 1.05 11.41
CA TRP A 21 -7.62 2.49 11.22
C TRP A 21 -8.15 2.89 9.84
N ASN A 22 -9.02 3.91 9.79
CA ASN A 22 -9.52 4.53 8.56
C ASN A 22 -9.94 3.55 7.43
N TYR A 23 -10.85 2.61 7.72
CA TYR A 23 -11.34 1.57 6.79
C TYR A 23 -10.38 0.43 6.44
N TYR A 24 -9.15 0.46 6.94
CA TYR A 24 -8.16 -0.58 6.74
C TYR A 24 -7.78 -1.25 8.07
N CYS A 25 -7.18 -2.42 7.93
CA CYS A 25 -6.59 -3.22 8.98
C CYS A 25 -5.09 -3.28 8.73
N TYR A 26 -4.29 -3.01 9.76
CA TYR A 26 -2.84 -3.00 9.68
C TYR A 26 -2.20 -3.95 10.69
N LYS A 27 -1.08 -4.55 10.35
CA LYS A 27 -0.35 -5.48 11.23
C LYS A 27 1.15 -5.30 11.03
N GLY A 28 1.86 -4.98 12.12
CA GLY A 28 3.32 -5.05 12.16
C GLY A 28 3.77 -6.48 12.43
N ASN A 29 4.56 -7.04 11.52
CA ASN A 29 5.10 -8.40 11.61
C ASN A 29 6.56 -8.33 12.02
N SER A 30 6.90 -8.78 13.23
CA SER A 30 8.28 -8.78 13.75
C SER A 30 9.17 -9.88 13.16
N SER A 31 8.64 -10.75 12.30
CA SER A 31 9.45 -11.78 11.64
C SER A 31 10.31 -11.13 10.56
N GLU A 32 11.61 -11.37 10.60
CA GLU A 32 12.56 -10.82 9.62
C GLU A 32 12.61 -11.70 8.38
N VAL A 33 12.20 -11.14 7.25
CA VAL A 33 12.14 -11.80 5.93
C VAL A 33 12.61 -10.83 4.85
N LEU A 34 12.86 -11.35 3.65
CA LEU A 34 13.14 -10.47 2.51
C LEU A 34 11.90 -9.61 2.21
N PRO A 35 12.03 -8.32 1.80
CA PRO A 35 10.92 -7.48 1.40
C PRO A 35 9.90 -8.16 0.46
N ILE A 36 10.40 -8.89 -0.55
CA ILE A 36 9.52 -9.62 -1.48
C ILE A 36 8.74 -10.76 -0.81
N GLU A 37 9.30 -11.38 0.22
CA GLU A 37 8.63 -12.42 1.02
C GLU A 37 7.63 -11.81 2.01
N GLY A 38 7.91 -10.61 2.53
CA GLY A 38 6.97 -9.83 3.35
C GLY A 38 5.70 -9.51 2.57
N GLU A 39 5.85 -8.97 1.35
CA GLU A 39 4.74 -8.76 0.42
C GLU A 39 3.96 -10.05 0.14
N ALA A 40 4.64 -11.16 -0.16
CA ALA A 40 3.97 -12.44 -0.39
C ALA A 40 3.16 -12.92 0.83
N GLN A 41 3.64 -12.66 2.05
CA GLN A 41 2.91 -12.98 3.28
C GLN A 41 1.69 -12.07 3.47
N CYS A 42 1.81 -10.76 3.19
CA CYS A 42 0.65 -9.86 3.22
C CYS A 42 -0.42 -10.26 2.20
N GLN A 43 -0.01 -10.65 0.99
CA GLN A 43 -0.92 -11.17 -0.05
C GLN A 43 -1.64 -12.45 0.40
N ALA A 44 -0.93 -13.37 1.06
CA ALA A 44 -1.53 -14.58 1.61
C ALA A 44 -2.61 -14.28 2.68
N GLU A 45 -2.53 -13.14 3.35
CA GLU A 45 -3.52 -12.66 4.33
C GLU A 45 -4.59 -11.72 3.72
N GLY A 46 -4.62 -11.57 2.39
CA GLY A 46 -5.60 -10.77 1.65
C GLY A 46 -5.30 -9.27 1.61
N GLY A 47 -4.04 -8.90 1.77
CA GLY A 47 -3.56 -7.51 1.73
C GLY A 47 -2.28 -7.36 0.92
N HIS A 48 -1.57 -6.28 1.20
CA HIS A 48 -0.25 -5.96 0.65
C HIS A 48 0.61 -5.38 1.76
N GLU A 49 1.92 -5.27 1.55
CA GLU A 49 2.73 -4.37 2.35
C GLU A 49 2.15 -2.95 2.29
N VAL A 50 2.24 -2.24 3.41
CA VAL A 50 1.46 -1.02 3.65
C VAL A 50 1.76 0.08 2.63
N SER A 51 0.71 0.58 1.98
CA SER A 51 0.68 1.88 1.32
C SER A 51 0.37 2.99 2.31
N ILE A 52 1.03 4.15 2.17
CA ILE A 52 0.92 5.28 3.10
C ILE A 52 0.59 6.57 2.33
N HIS A 53 -0.59 7.14 2.59
CA HIS A 53 -1.17 8.25 1.83
C HIS A 53 -1.37 9.54 2.65
N SER A 54 -0.96 9.56 3.92
CA SER A 54 -0.97 10.77 4.73
C SER A 54 0.02 10.71 5.89
N GLN A 55 0.28 11.86 6.51
CA GLN A 55 1.10 11.91 7.73
C GLN A 55 0.45 11.12 8.87
N GLU A 56 -0.87 11.21 9.03
CA GLU A 56 -1.60 10.51 10.09
C GLU A 56 -1.55 8.98 9.91
N GLU A 57 -1.56 8.51 8.65
CA GLU A 57 -1.36 7.08 8.36
C GLU A 57 0.07 6.65 8.70
N ASN A 58 1.07 7.46 8.33
CA ASN A 58 2.48 7.20 8.64
C ASN A 58 2.71 7.12 10.16
N ASP A 59 2.16 8.08 10.90
CA ASP A 59 2.22 8.12 12.36
C ASP A 59 1.51 6.92 12.99
N PHE A 60 0.37 6.50 12.41
CA PHE A 60 -0.32 5.29 12.86
C PHE A 60 0.52 4.02 12.63
N VAL A 61 1.18 3.88 11.48
CA VAL A 61 2.09 2.75 11.17
C VAL A 61 3.23 2.65 12.20
N LEU A 62 3.71 3.78 12.72
CA LEU A 62 4.74 3.81 13.77
C LEU A 62 4.28 3.19 15.10
N THR A 63 2.98 3.00 15.30
CA THR A 63 2.43 2.42 16.55
C THR A 63 2.36 0.89 16.54
N LEU A 64 2.53 0.25 15.37
CA LEU A 64 2.14 -1.15 15.15
C LEU A 64 3.06 -2.19 15.81
N PHE A 65 4.28 -1.82 16.23
CA PHE A 65 5.21 -2.71 16.93
C PHE A 65 5.21 -2.53 18.46
N GLY A 66 4.30 -1.71 19.00
CA GLY A 66 4.15 -1.51 20.43
C GLY A 66 5.40 -0.90 21.09
N SER A 67 5.76 -1.38 22.28
CA SER A 67 6.80 -0.75 23.12
C SER A 67 8.24 -1.08 22.74
N SER A 68 8.46 -1.98 21.78
CA SER A 68 9.79 -2.40 21.34
C SER A 68 9.85 -2.51 19.82
N PRO A 69 9.75 -1.37 19.10
CA PRO A 69 9.81 -1.38 17.65
C PRO A 69 11.18 -1.82 17.13
N PRO A 70 11.24 -2.48 15.96
CA PRO A 70 12.50 -2.70 15.26
C PRO A 70 13.07 -1.36 14.75
N PRO A 71 14.35 -1.26 14.34
CA PRO A 71 14.88 -0.02 13.74
C PRO A 71 14.19 0.38 12.43
N LEU A 72 13.89 -0.62 11.59
CA LEU A 72 13.27 -0.48 10.28
C LEU A 72 12.18 -1.55 10.13
N ALA A 73 11.15 -1.25 9.33
CA ALA A 73 10.26 -2.27 8.77
C ALA A 73 9.90 -1.94 7.32
N THR A 74 9.83 -2.97 6.48
CA THR A 74 9.47 -2.83 5.07
C THR A 74 8.03 -2.34 4.91
N ILE A 75 7.85 -1.42 3.96
CA ILE A 75 6.56 -0.90 3.50
C ILE A 75 6.40 -1.16 2.00
N GLY A 76 5.20 -1.00 1.47
CA GLY A 76 4.91 -1.39 0.09
C GLY A 76 5.41 -0.43 -0.98
N PHE A 77 6.24 0.57 -0.65
CA PHE A 77 6.71 1.57 -1.60
C PHE A 77 7.89 1.01 -2.39
N LEU A 78 7.77 1.07 -3.71
CA LEU A 78 8.83 0.74 -4.64
C LEU A 78 9.31 2.02 -5.32
N ASN A 79 10.63 2.20 -5.41
CA ASN A 79 11.24 3.33 -6.10
C ASN A 79 12.54 2.88 -6.76
N ASN A 80 12.62 2.92 -8.09
CA ASN A 80 13.85 2.58 -8.81
C ASN A 80 14.63 3.77 -9.36
N GLY A 81 14.29 4.98 -8.93
CA GLY A 81 14.86 6.24 -9.41
C GLY A 81 14.19 6.80 -10.67
N GLU A 82 13.58 5.95 -11.50
CA GLU A 82 12.83 6.35 -12.70
C GLU A 82 11.32 6.30 -12.47
N ASN A 83 10.86 5.29 -11.74
CA ASN A 83 9.47 5.01 -11.47
C ASN A 83 9.27 4.77 -9.97
N SER A 84 8.07 5.09 -9.50
CA SER A 84 7.65 4.85 -8.12
C SER A 84 6.21 4.36 -8.08
N GLY A 85 5.87 3.58 -7.06
CA GLY A 85 4.53 3.05 -6.89
C GLY A 85 4.40 2.19 -5.63
N TRP A 86 3.16 1.82 -5.32
CA TRP A 86 2.83 0.93 -4.22
C TRP A 86 2.53 -0.49 -4.74
N TRP A 87 2.84 -1.52 -3.95
CA TRP A 87 2.50 -2.91 -4.27
C TRP A 87 0.99 -3.14 -4.48
N ASP A 88 0.15 -2.39 -3.76
CA ASP A 88 -1.31 -2.48 -3.84
C ASP A 88 -1.93 -1.68 -5.00
N GLU A 89 -1.09 -1.13 -5.88
CA GLU A 89 -1.48 -0.30 -7.04
C GLU A 89 -2.26 0.97 -6.67
N SER A 90 -2.26 1.37 -5.40
CA SER A 90 -2.84 2.63 -4.97
C SER A 90 -2.10 3.82 -5.61
N PRO A 91 -2.79 4.95 -5.85
CA PRO A 91 -2.15 6.14 -6.38
C PRO A 91 -0.98 6.58 -5.49
N TRP A 92 0.15 6.89 -6.10
CA TRP A 92 1.30 7.46 -5.40
C TRP A 92 1.40 8.97 -5.63
N GLY A 93 2.10 9.67 -4.75
CA GLY A 93 2.42 11.11 -4.89
C GLY A 93 1.51 12.06 -4.09
N ASP A 94 0.53 11.52 -3.38
CA ASP A 94 -0.31 12.23 -2.40
C ASP A 94 0.38 12.43 -1.05
N TYR A 95 1.30 11.53 -0.68
CA TYR A 95 2.18 11.67 0.48
C TYR A 95 3.57 11.07 0.20
N ASN A 96 4.60 11.66 0.82
CA ASN A 96 5.97 11.19 0.67
C ASN A 96 6.79 11.55 1.91
N SER A 97 7.34 10.54 2.59
CA SER A 97 8.24 10.69 3.74
C SER A 97 9.64 10.16 3.45
N THR A 98 10.05 10.08 2.18
CA THR A 98 11.38 9.56 1.80
C THR A 98 12.49 10.43 2.37
N GLY A 99 13.28 9.88 3.30
CA GLY A 99 14.44 10.54 3.89
C GLY A 99 15.75 10.16 3.20
N LEU A 100 15.95 8.87 2.91
CA LEU A 100 17.13 8.35 2.22
C LEU A 100 16.74 7.54 0.99
N ASN A 101 17.07 8.05 -0.19
CA ASN A 101 16.84 7.36 -1.44
C ASN A 101 18.19 7.02 -2.11
N ASN A 102 18.65 5.78 -1.99
CA ASN A 102 19.91 5.31 -2.54
C ASN A 102 19.74 4.01 -3.35
N THR A 103 18.91 4.13 -4.38
CA THR A 103 18.51 3.03 -5.25
C THR A 103 19.63 2.43 -6.09
N ALA A 104 20.65 3.22 -6.41
CA ALA A 104 21.80 2.75 -7.18
C ALA A 104 22.70 1.78 -6.40
N ASN A 105 22.73 1.86 -5.07
CA ASN A 105 23.67 1.08 -4.24
C ASN A 105 23.00 0.12 -3.27
N ILE A 106 21.75 0.37 -2.87
CA ILE A 106 21.05 -0.44 -1.87
C ILE A 106 19.96 -1.29 -2.53
N GLY A 107 18.98 -0.65 -3.14
CA GLY A 107 17.86 -1.34 -3.75
C GLY A 107 16.64 -0.44 -3.88
N TYR A 108 15.59 -1.01 -4.46
CA TYR A 108 14.40 -0.26 -4.87
C TYR A 108 13.21 -0.45 -3.93
N CYS A 109 13.34 -1.32 -2.92
CA CYS A 109 12.34 -1.48 -1.87
C CYS A 109 12.55 -0.42 -0.80
N MET A 110 11.52 -0.12 -0.04
CA MET A 110 11.55 0.95 0.96
C MET A 110 11.11 0.42 2.33
N ALA A 111 11.74 0.94 3.37
CA ALA A 111 11.38 0.66 4.75
C ALA A 111 11.15 1.96 5.52
N ILE A 112 10.22 1.96 6.47
CA ILE A 112 10.00 3.07 7.40
C ILE A 112 10.93 2.94 8.61
N ALA A 113 11.53 4.06 9.03
CA ALA A 113 12.37 4.12 10.21
C ALA A 113 11.58 4.35 11.50
N TYR A 114 11.88 3.55 12.52
CA TYR A 114 11.30 3.65 13.86
C TYR A 114 12.30 4.20 14.88
N ASP A 115 13.58 4.26 14.53
CA ASP A 115 14.62 4.97 15.28
C ASP A 115 15.27 6.07 14.43
N SER A 116 16.16 6.84 15.05
CA SER A 116 16.84 7.97 14.41
C SER A 116 18.28 7.66 13.94
N GLN A 117 18.62 6.39 13.71
CA GLN A 117 20.00 6.01 13.34
C GLN A 117 20.33 6.29 11.87
N THR A 118 19.37 6.09 10.96
CA THR A 118 19.59 6.27 9.51
C THR A 118 18.98 7.57 8.99
N VAL A 119 17.76 7.87 9.41
CA VAL A 119 16.95 9.05 9.06
C VAL A 119 16.08 9.42 10.27
N GLU A 120 15.26 10.47 10.21
CA GLU A 120 14.30 10.76 11.29
C GLU A 120 13.23 9.67 11.39
N ILE A 121 12.69 9.46 12.60
CA ILE A 121 11.60 8.51 12.84
C ILE A 121 10.41 8.86 11.93
N GLY A 122 9.87 7.86 11.25
CA GLY A 122 8.78 8.00 10.29
C GLY A 122 9.22 8.31 8.87
N GLN A 123 10.51 8.54 8.62
CA GLN A 123 11.04 8.68 7.26
C GLN A 123 11.32 7.33 6.62
N TRP A 124 11.27 7.28 5.29
CA TRP A 124 11.48 6.07 4.50
C TRP A 124 12.91 6.01 3.95
N VAL A 125 13.47 4.81 3.90
CA VAL A 125 14.83 4.53 3.44
C VAL A 125 14.84 3.42 2.39
N SER A 126 15.71 3.53 1.39
CA SER A 126 15.96 2.43 0.44
C SER A 126 16.58 1.23 1.15
N VAL A 127 16.08 0.03 0.80
CA VAL A 127 16.56 -1.28 1.28
C VAL A 127 16.66 -2.27 0.10
N ALA A 128 17.50 -3.29 0.26
CA ALA A 128 17.68 -4.34 -0.73
C ALA A 128 16.51 -5.32 -0.70
N CYS A 129 15.77 -5.42 -1.81
CA CYS A 129 14.59 -6.27 -1.91
C CYS A 129 14.84 -7.77 -1.66
N THR A 130 16.08 -8.23 -1.88
CA THR A 130 16.44 -9.65 -1.87
C THR A 130 17.63 -9.98 -0.98
N GLU A 131 18.11 -9.03 -0.18
CA GLU A 131 19.29 -9.22 0.68
C GLU A 131 19.06 -8.80 2.14
N ASP A 132 18.19 -7.80 2.38
CA ASP A 132 17.87 -7.35 3.73
C ASP A 132 16.73 -8.19 4.33
N TYR A 133 16.96 -8.76 5.51
CA TYR A 133 15.92 -9.45 6.28
C TYR A 133 15.34 -8.47 7.29
N LEU A 134 14.10 -8.06 7.09
CA LEU A 134 13.46 -7.01 7.87
C LEU A 134 12.06 -7.42 8.34
N PRO A 135 11.60 -6.89 9.48
CA PRO A 135 10.18 -6.84 9.80
C PRO A 135 9.40 -6.10 8.71
N PHE A 136 8.10 -6.31 8.62
CA PHE A 136 7.27 -5.72 7.57
C PHE A 136 5.87 -5.39 8.08
N VAL A 137 5.18 -4.48 7.40
CA VAL A 137 3.84 -4.03 7.80
C VAL A 137 2.84 -4.37 6.71
N CYS A 138 1.80 -5.14 7.06
CA CYS A 138 0.70 -5.43 6.13
C CYS A 138 -0.46 -4.44 6.30
N LYS A 139 -1.16 -4.15 5.21
CA LYS A 139 -2.42 -3.40 5.14
C LYS A 139 -3.43 -4.16 4.29
N LYS A 140 -4.69 -4.20 4.75
CA LYS A 140 -5.83 -4.74 3.98
C LYS A 140 -7.13 -4.02 4.31
N LEU A 141 -8.10 -4.08 3.42
CA LEU A 141 -9.44 -3.52 3.69
C LEU A 141 -10.07 -4.22 4.90
N ALA A 142 -10.69 -3.45 5.79
CA ALA A 142 -11.44 -4.01 6.90
C ALA A 142 -12.76 -4.62 6.42
N TYR A 143 -13.20 -5.73 7.01
CA TYR A 143 -14.47 -6.35 6.63
C TYR A 143 -15.65 -5.43 6.94
N GLY A 144 -16.68 -5.45 6.09
CA GLY A 144 -17.87 -4.62 6.27
C GLY A 144 -17.69 -3.14 5.92
N THR A 145 -16.49 -2.75 5.49
CA THR A 145 -16.30 -1.43 4.88
C THR A 145 -16.87 -1.43 3.47
N PRO A 146 -17.57 -0.35 3.04
CA PRO A 146 -17.94 -0.22 1.65
C PRO A 146 -16.64 -0.04 0.86
N THR A 147 -16.18 -1.12 0.22
CA THR A 147 -15.24 -0.96 -0.90
C THR A 147 -15.99 -0.07 -1.89
N ALA A 148 -15.48 1.12 -2.17
CA ALA A 148 -15.93 1.88 -3.33
C ALA A 148 -15.77 0.92 -4.50
N ALA A 149 -16.87 0.37 -5.00
CA ALA A 149 -16.83 -0.60 -6.07
C ALA A 149 -16.00 0.03 -7.17
N THR A 150 -14.84 -0.55 -7.49
CA THR A 150 -14.13 -0.25 -8.72
C THR A 150 -15.16 -0.47 -9.80
N THR A 151 -15.72 0.62 -10.33
CA THR A 151 -16.54 0.58 -11.54
C THR A 151 -15.62 0.03 -12.60
N THR A 152 -15.64 -1.29 -12.77
CA THR A 152 -15.27 -1.92 -14.02
C THR A 152 -16.19 -1.27 -15.03
N VAL A 153 -15.65 -0.29 -15.75
CA VAL A 153 -16.22 0.11 -17.04
C VAL A 153 -16.12 -1.16 -17.87
N SER A 154 -17.19 -1.94 -17.86
CA SER A 154 -17.45 -2.95 -18.86
C SER A 154 -17.35 -2.22 -20.19
N GLN A 155 -16.20 -2.31 -20.86
CA GLN A 155 -16.12 -1.96 -22.26
C GLN A 155 -17.09 -2.91 -22.96
N GLY A 156 -18.30 -2.40 -23.22
CA GLY A 156 -19.19 -2.99 -24.19
C GLY A 156 -18.45 -3.13 -25.50
N PRO A 157 -18.78 -4.16 -26.31
CA PRO A 157 -18.11 -4.39 -27.57
C PRO A 157 -18.10 -3.11 -28.40
N CYS A 158 -16.95 -2.81 -29.01
CA CYS A 158 -16.77 -1.69 -29.92
C CYS A 158 -17.62 -1.91 -31.19
N ASP A 159 -18.91 -1.60 -31.11
CA ASP A 159 -19.74 -1.33 -32.28
C ASP A 159 -19.53 0.14 -32.65
N ASP A 160 -18.50 0.41 -33.45
CA ASP A 160 -18.60 1.18 -34.70
C ASP A 160 -17.19 1.54 -35.19
N CYS A 161 -16.60 0.67 -36.03
CA CYS A 161 -15.45 1.01 -36.83
C CYS A 161 -15.90 1.85 -38.04
N MET A 162 -16.27 3.11 -37.83
CA MET A 162 -16.40 4.05 -38.96
C MET A 162 -15.02 4.61 -39.29
N VAL A 163 -14.43 4.05 -40.35
CA VAL A 163 -13.29 4.61 -41.06
C VAL A 163 -13.79 5.80 -41.87
N ASP A 164 -13.58 7.03 -41.41
CA ASP A 164 -13.73 8.20 -42.27
C ASP A 164 -12.45 8.40 -43.09
N THR A 165 -12.48 7.85 -44.31
CA THR A 165 -11.63 8.30 -45.40
C THR A 165 -12.18 9.63 -45.94
N ASP A 166 -11.49 10.74 -45.69
CA ASP A 166 -11.75 11.97 -46.44
C ASP A 166 -10.56 12.30 -47.37
N PRO A 167 -10.72 12.21 -48.71
CA PRO A 167 -9.66 12.48 -49.67
C PRO A 167 -9.78 13.93 -50.19
N ASN A 168 -9.45 14.94 -49.37
CA ASN A 168 -9.07 16.26 -49.88
C ASN A 168 -8.53 17.20 -48.80
N SER A 169 -7.21 17.25 -48.64
CA SER A 169 -6.55 18.42 -48.04
C SER A 169 -5.49 18.95 -49.00
N SER A 170 -5.90 19.92 -49.81
CA SER A 170 -5.00 20.82 -50.54
C SER A 170 -5.44 22.26 -50.31
N SER A 171 -4.68 22.98 -49.49
CA SER A 171 -4.36 24.41 -49.61
C SER A 171 -3.42 24.80 -48.48
#